data_AF-A0A3A4WHW3-F1
#
_entry.id   AF-A0A3A4WHW3-F1
#
_cell.length_a   1.000
_cell.length_b   1.000
_cell.length_c   1.000
_cell.angle_alpha   90.00
_cell.angle_beta   90.00
_cell.angle_gamma   90.00
#
_symmetry.space_group_name_H-M   'P 1'
#
loop_
_entity.id
_entity.type
_entity.pdbx_description
1 polymer ?
#
loop_
_entity_poly.entity_id
_entity_poly.type
_entity_poly.pdbx_seq_one_letter_code
_entity_poly.pdbx_strand_id
1 'polypeptide(L)'
;MGRFDKFRIQGQPMPHYQRHDMDVLFSRGKWHRWEEAIAWLEEHGREEPELTGDVDEMLRDLRQLQYDHVTIPENGRRAYELAMEQHDWQTPITQKPEVPEVDETEEG
;
A
#
# COMPACT_ATOMS: atom_id res chain seq x y z
N MET A 1 17.80 -34.51 3.32
CA MET A 1 17.88 -33.67 4.55
C MET A 1 18.61 -32.39 4.16
N GLY A 2 17.94 -31.37 3.64
CA GLY A 2 17.03 -30.49 4.39
C GLY A 2 17.76 -29.17 4.71
N ARG A 3 18.33 -28.49 3.69
CA ARG A 3 18.80 -27.11 3.82
C ARG A 3 17.67 -26.22 3.34
N PHE A 4 16.77 -25.88 4.25
CA PHE A 4 15.77 -24.86 3.99
C PHE A 4 16.39 -23.49 4.24
N ASP A 5 16.36 -22.71 3.17
CA ASP A 5 16.75 -21.33 3.04
C ASP A 5 16.33 -20.46 4.23
N LYS A 6 17.32 -19.77 4.78
CA LYS A 6 17.14 -18.57 5.61
C LYS A 6 16.59 -17.45 4.72
N PHE A 7 15.30 -17.49 4.40
CA PHE A 7 14.61 -16.28 3.97
C PHE A 7 14.55 -15.34 5.18
N ARG A 8 15.53 -14.43 5.27
CA ARG A 8 15.28 -13.14 5.91
C ARG A 8 14.14 -12.54 5.11
N ILE A 9 12.93 -12.61 5.64
CA ILE A 9 11.90 -11.64 5.31
C ILE A 9 12.51 -10.32 5.75
N GLN A 10 13.10 -9.60 4.79
CA GLN A 10 13.47 -8.21 4.96
C GLN A 10 12.16 -7.56 5.38
N GLY A 11 12.06 -7.14 6.63
CA GLY A 11 10.93 -6.35 7.09
C GLY A 11 10.91 -5.13 6.20
N GLN A 12 10.01 -5.12 5.22
CA GLN A 12 9.76 -3.92 4.44
C GLN A 12 9.48 -2.81 5.47
N PRO A 13 10.06 -1.61 5.31
CA PRO A 13 9.71 -0.49 6.15
C PRO A 13 8.22 -0.24 5.91
N MET A 14 7.40 -0.75 6.83
CA MET A 14 6.00 -0.36 6.89
C MET A 14 6.00 1.15 7.03
N PRO A 15 5.18 1.85 6.25
CA PRO A 15 5.09 3.30 6.38
C PRO A 15 4.87 3.68 7.83
N HIS A 16 5.56 4.72 8.29
CA HIS A 16 5.51 5.19 9.67
C HIS A 16 4.23 5.97 9.98
N TYR A 17 3.23 5.92 9.09
CA TYR A 17 1.86 6.38 9.34
C TYR A 17 0.88 5.19 9.40
N GLN A 18 -0.19 5.39 10.15
CA GLN A 18 -1.18 4.36 10.43
C GLN A 18 -2.49 4.66 9.69
N ARG A 19 -3.38 3.67 9.70
CA ARG A 19 -4.75 3.84 9.22
C ARG A 19 -5.45 5.04 9.86
N HIS A 20 -5.18 5.28 11.15
CA HIS A 20 -5.77 6.41 11.87
C HIS A 20 -5.45 7.74 11.20
N ASP A 21 -4.21 7.96 10.74
CA ASP A 21 -3.78 9.19 10.09
C ASP A 21 -4.51 9.42 8.75
N MET A 22 -4.77 8.36 7.99
CA MET A 22 -5.62 8.43 6.79
C MET A 22 -7.09 8.71 7.13
N ASP A 23 -7.63 8.12 8.19
CA ASP A 23 -8.98 8.43 8.65
C ASP A 23 -9.10 9.90 9.11
N VAL A 24 -8.07 10.45 9.77
CA VAL A 24 -8.00 11.89 10.11
C VAL A 24 -8.03 12.73 8.85
N LEU A 25 -7.17 12.45 7.86
CA LEU A 25 -7.16 13.17 6.58
C LEU A 25 -8.54 13.15 5.91
N PHE A 26 -9.21 12.00 5.84
CA PHE A 26 -10.54 11.88 5.23
C PHE A 26 -11.68 12.45 6.09
N SER A 27 -11.45 12.66 7.40
CA SER A 27 -12.40 13.37 8.26
C SER A 27 -12.36 14.89 8.07
N ARG A 28 -11.22 15.43 7.61
CA ARG A 28 -10.98 16.87 7.48
C ARG A 28 -11.58 17.48 6.22
N GLY A 29 -11.84 16.68 5.19
CA GLY A 29 -12.42 17.16 3.95
C GLY A 29 -13.06 16.07 3.11
N LYS A 30 -13.93 16.51 2.19
CA LYS A 30 -14.51 15.66 1.15
C LYS A 30 -13.67 15.79 -0.11
N TRP A 31 -12.75 14.86 -0.28
CA TRP A 31 -11.78 14.86 -1.37
C TRP A 31 -12.41 14.25 -2.63
N HIS A 32 -12.32 14.94 -3.77
CA HIS A 32 -12.78 14.41 -5.07
C HIS A 32 -11.61 13.93 -5.93
N ARG A 33 -10.39 14.36 -5.60
CA ARG A 33 -9.13 13.96 -6.23
C ARG A 33 -8.01 13.97 -5.21
N TRP A 34 -6.98 13.15 -5.45
CA TRP A 34 -5.81 13.07 -4.58
C TRP A 34 -5.09 14.41 -4.42
N GLU A 35 -5.05 15.25 -5.46
CA GLU A 35 -4.50 16.62 -5.41
C GLU A 35 -5.04 17.46 -4.25
N GLU A 36 -6.34 17.35 -3.94
CA GLU A 36 -6.97 18.14 -2.88
C GLU A 36 -6.52 17.65 -1.50
N ALA A 37 -6.47 16.34 -1.32
CA ALA A 37 -6.01 15.72 -0.08
C ALA A 37 -4.51 15.96 0.14
N ILE A 38 -3.70 15.88 -0.92
CA ILE A 38 -2.25 16.17 -0.91
C ILE A 38 -2.02 17.63 -0.53
N ALA A 39 -2.69 18.57 -1.20
CA ALA A 39 -2.51 20.00 -0.92
C ALA A 39 -2.90 20.35 0.54
N TRP A 40 -3.99 19.78 1.04
CA TRP A 40 -4.38 19.96 2.44
C TRP A 40 -3.33 19.37 3.39
N LEU A 41 -2.81 18.18 3.10
CA LEU A 41 -1.80 17.52 3.92
C LEU A 41 -0.45 18.25 3.89
N GLU A 42 -0.08 18.87 2.77
CA GLU A 42 1.11 19.73 2.66
C GLU A 42 0.97 21.02 3.46
N GLU A 43 -0.23 21.63 3.46
CA GLU A 43 -0.48 22.89 4.15
C GLU A 43 -0.68 22.71 5.66
N HIS A 44 -1.44 21.68 6.06
CA HIS A 44 -1.87 21.50 7.45
C HIS A 44 -1.30 20.27 8.15
N GLY A 45 -0.76 19.29 7.42
CA GLY A 45 -0.41 17.99 7.98
C GLY A 45 0.62 18.05 9.11
N ARG A 46 1.57 18.99 9.04
CA ARG A 46 2.60 19.18 10.08
C ARG A 46 2.09 19.88 11.34
N GLU A 47 0.97 20.59 11.23
CA GLU A 47 0.35 21.32 12.35
C GLU A 47 -0.84 20.55 12.93
N GLU A 48 -1.29 19.48 12.27
CA GLU A 48 -2.42 18.66 12.65
C GLU A 48 -2.04 17.71 13.80
N PRO A 49 -2.51 17.97 15.05
CA PRO A 49 -2.10 17.17 16.22
C PRO A 49 -2.64 15.74 16.20
N GLU A 50 -3.67 15.47 15.40
CA GLU A 50 -4.25 14.12 15.25
C GLU A 50 -3.46 13.26 14.26
N LEU A 51 -2.58 13.86 13.43
CA LEU A 51 -1.62 13.11 12.63
C LEU A 51 -0.41 12.76 13.50
N THR A 52 -0.30 11.47 13.81
CA THR A 52 0.75 10.89 14.65
C THR A 52 1.87 10.26 13.82
N GLY A 53 1.59 9.99 12.55
CA GLY A 53 2.51 9.38 11.60
C GLY A 53 3.44 10.36 10.87
N ASP A 54 4.33 9.80 10.06
CA ASP A 54 5.19 10.59 9.18
C ASP A 54 4.39 11.14 7.99
N VAL A 55 4.16 12.46 8.00
CA VAL A 55 3.39 13.17 6.97
C VAL A 55 4.09 13.11 5.62
N ASP A 56 5.42 13.14 5.59
CA ASP A 56 6.20 13.09 4.35
C ASP A 56 6.06 11.71 3.68
N GLU A 57 5.96 10.61 4.45
CA GLU A 57 5.62 9.28 3.91
C GLU A 57 4.17 9.18 3.43
N MET A 58 3.19 9.73 4.17
CA MET A 58 1.81 9.81 3.68
C MET A 58 1.74 10.54 2.34
N LEU A 59 2.39 11.70 2.23
CA LEU A 59 2.43 12.50 1.01
C LEU A 59 3.03 11.72 -0.15
N ARG A 60 4.10 10.97 0.09
CA ARG A 60 4.73 10.12 -0.92
C ARG A 60 3.74 9.07 -1.45
N ASP A 61 3.04 8.37 -0.57
CA ASP A 61 2.10 7.32 -0.97
C ASP A 61 0.87 7.87 -1.67
N LEU A 62 0.33 9.01 -1.21
CA LEU A 62 -0.78 9.70 -1.88
C LEU A 62 -0.40 10.16 -3.30
N ARG A 63 0.83 10.68 -3.48
CA ARG A 63 1.36 11.04 -4.80
C ARG A 63 1.55 9.82 -5.68
N GLN A 64 1.94 8.67 -5.12
CA GLN A 64 2.03 7.42 -5.85
C GLN A 64 0.64 6.97 -6.34
N LEU A 65 -0.37 6.96 -5.45
CA LEU A 65 -1.76 6.66 -5.82
C LEU A 65 -2.30 7.60 -6.90
N GLN A 66 -1.92 8.89 -6.85
CA GLN A 66 -2.25 9.84 -7.89
C GLN A 66 -1.57 9.49 -9.23
N TYR A 67 -0.27 9.18 -9.20
CA TYR A 67 0.51 8.81 -10.37
C TYR A 67 -0.01 7.54 -11.05
N ASP A 68 -0.42 6.54 -10.25
CA ASP A 68 -1.02 5.30 -10.73
C ASP A 68 -2.50 5.46 -11.14
N HIS A 69 -3.02 6.70 -11.15
CA HIS A 69 -4.39 7.03 -11.51
C HIS A 69 -5.44 6.25 -10.69
N VAL A 70 -5.11 5.90 -9.46
CA VAL A 70 -6.03 5.21 -8.55
C VAL A 70 -7.17 6.17 -8.21
N THR A 71 -8.41 5.69 -8.28
CA THR A 71 -9.57 6.51 -7.90
C THR A 71 -9.56 6.75 -6.40
N ILE A 72 -9.80 8.00 -5.99
CA ILE A 72 -9.88 8.34 -4.57
C ILE A 72 -11.09 7.62 -3.93
N PRO A 73 -10.90 6.89 -2.83
CA PRO A 73 -11.99 6.19 -2.18
C PRO A 73 -12.83 7.14 -1.33
N GLU A 74 -13.98 6.67 -0.85
CA GLU A 74 -14.87 7.47 -0.01
C GLU A 74 -14.44 7.57 1.46
N ASN A 75 -13.47 6.76 1.89
CA ASN A 75 -13.04 6.70 3.28
C ASN A 75 -11.53 6.43 3.44
N GLY A 76 -10.98 6.90 4.57
CA GLY A 76 -9.56 6.80 4.89
C GLY A 76 -9.06 5.37 5.06
N ARG A 77 -9.92 4.46 5.55
CA ARG A 77 -9.60 3.01 5.60
C ARG A 77 -9.20 2.47 4.24
N ARG A 78 -10.03 2.71 3.22
CA ARG A 78 -9.78 2.20 1.88
C ARG A 78 -8.59 2.91 1.23
N ALA A 79 -8.37 4.18 1.54
CA ALA A 79 -7.19 4.92 1.09
C ALA A 79 -5.90 4.30 1.66
N TYR A 80 -5.90 3.97 2.95
CA TYR A 80 -4.79 3.28 3.60
C TYR A 80 -4.53 1.89 2.99
N GLU A 81 -5.59 1.09 2.78
CA GLU A 81 -5.47 -0.22 2.13
C GLU A 81 -4.83 -0.09 0.74
N LEU A 82 -5.29 0.86 -0.09
CA LEU A 82 -4.73 1.11 -1.42
C LEU A 82 -3.26 1.55 -1.35
N ALA A 83 -2.90 2.42 -0.40
CA ALA A 83 -1.53 2.82 -0.19
C ALA A 83 -0.65 1.63 0.22
N MET A 84 -1.13 0.76 1.11
CA MET A 84 -0.41 -0.45 1.52
C MET A 84 -0.27 -1.44 0.38
N GLU A 85 -1.29 -1.59 -0.46
CA GLU A 85 -1.21 -2.42 -1.66
C GLU A 85 -0.03 -1.97 -2.51
N GLN A 86 0.15 -0.66 -2.76
CA GLN A 86 1.30 -0.11 -3.52
C GLN A 86 2.68 -0.45 -2.92
N HIS A 87 2.79 -0.63 -1.61
CA HIS A 87 4.03 -1.11 -0.97
C HIS A 87 4.27 -2.62 -1.19
N ASP A 88 3.21 -3.41 -1.28
CA ASP A 88 3.26 -4.87 -1.40
C ASP A 88 3.68 -5.35 -2.80
N TRP A 89 3.41 -4.58 -3.87
CA TRP A 89 3.75 -4.93 -5.27
C TRP A 89 5.26 -5.06 -5.56
N GLN A 90 6.16 -4.71 -4.64
CA GLN A 90 7.57 -5.07 -4.77
C GLN A 90 7.87 -6.53 -4.40
N THR A 91 6.90 -7.28 -3.91
CA THR A 91 7.00 -8.75 -3.91
C THR A 91 6.53 -9.25 -5.27
N PRO A 92 7.41 -9.86 -6.09
CA PRO A 92 6.94 -10.60 -7.23
C PRO A 92 6.10 -11.74 -6.67
N ILE A 93 4.79 -11.66 -6.87
CA ILE A 93 3.91 -12.81 -6.78
C ILE A 93 4.51 -13.79 -7.78
N THR A 94 5.32 -14.71 -7.28
CA THR A 94 5.75 -15.89 -8.03
C THR A 94 4.45 -16.65 -8.24
N GLN A 95 3.73 -16.28 -9.30
CA GLN A 95 2.82 -17.18 -9.97
C GLN A 95 3.69 -18.37 -10.35
N LYS A 96 3.75 -19.36 -9.46
CA LYS A 96 4.16 -20.69 -9.84
C LYS A 96 3.09 -21.12 -10.83
N PRO A 97 3.38 -21.27 -12.13
CA PRO A 97 2.41 -21.93 -12.99
C PRO A 97 2.23 -23.31 -12.40
N GLU A 98 1.06 -23.56 -11.83
CA GLU A 98 0.57 -24.90 -11.57
C GLU A 98 0.42 -25.53 -12.97
N VAL A 99 1.52 -26.12 -13.44
CA VAL A 99 1.49 -26.99 -14.60
C VAL A 99 0.51 -28.10 -14.27
N PRO A 100 -0.54 -28.32 -15.08
CA PRO A 100 -1.38 -29.48 -14.90
C PRO A 100 -0.48 -30.71 -15.06
N GLU A 101 -0.53 -31.59 -14.06
CA GLU A 101 0.06 -32.92 -14.12
C GLU A 101 -0.49 -33.60 -15.37
N VAL A 102 0.31 -33.63 -16.44
CA VAL A 102 -0.02 -34.35 -17.65
C VAL A 102 0.13 -35.82 -17.34
N ASP A 103 -1.00 -36.51 -17.38
CA ASP A 103 -1.12 -37.96 -17.43
C ASP A 103 -0.37 -38.46 -18.66
N GLU A 104 0.86 -38.93 -18.47
CA GLU A 104 1.59 -39.73 -19.44
C GLU A 104 1.44 -41.20 -19.05
N THR A 105 0.32 -41.76 -19.53
CA THR A 105 0.24 -43.18 -19.83
C THR A 105 1.32 -43.52 -20.87
N GLU A 106 2.36 -44.25 -20.51
CA GLU A 106 3.19 -44.97 -21.49
C GLU A 106 3.73 -46.31 -20.94
N GLU A 107 3.14 -47.36 -21.51
CA GLU A 107 3.60 -48.72 -21.80
C GLU A 107 4.87 -49.29 -21.14
N GLY A 108 4.69 -50.47 -20.53
CA GLY A 108 5.72 -51.47 -20.23
C GLY A 108 5.11 -52.83 -19.94
#